data_AF-A0AAX2CEC1-F1
#
_entry.id   AF-A0AAX2CEC1-F1
#
_cell.length_a   1.000
_cell.length_b   1.000
_cell.length_c   1.000
_cell.angle_alpha   90.00
_cell.angle_beta   90.00
_cell.angle_gamma   90.00
#
_symmetry.space_group_name_H-M   'P 1'
#
loop_
_entity.id
_entity.type
_entity.pdbx_description
1 polymer ?
#
loop_
_entity_poly.entity_id
_entity_poly.type
_entity_poly.pdbx_seq_one_letter_code
_entity_poly.pdbx_strand_id
1 'polypeptide(L)'
;MKKWIIWAVIFYIHSAVLLYMGIDRIEGYYMASEYSELNKHAYVGGDAYNYIINSNLLTAYFVLSAAFFIAGTLFIATGAIIKALKEKQMG
;
A
#
# COMPACT_ATOMS: atom_id res chain seq x y z
N MET A 1 -22.24 -1.58 -12.00
CA MET A 1 -20.80 -1.49 -12.33
C MET A 1 -20.13 -0.24 -11.82
N LYS A 2 -20.57 0.97 -12.22
CA LYS A 2 -19.87 2.24 -11.90
C LYS A 2 -19.44 2.40 -10.43
N LYS A 3 -20.35 2.15 -9.47
CA LYS A 3 -20.05 2.24 -8.03
C LYS A 3 -18.92 1.29 -7.56
N TRP A 4 -18.87 0.08 -8.10
CA TRP A 4 -17.88 -0.93 -7.72
C TRP A 4 -16.49 -0.58 -8.28
N ILE A 5 -16.46 -0.03 -9.50
CA ILE A 5 -15.22 0.45 -10.13
C ILE A 5 -14.66 1.63 -9.35
N ILE A 6 -15.49 2.58 -8.90
CA ILE A 6 -15.04 3.72 -8.09
C ILE A 6 -14.35 3.24 -6.81
N TRP A 7 -14.95 2.30 -6.08
CA TRP A 7 -14.33 1.74 -4.88
C TRP A 7 -13.03 0.98 -5.18
N ALA A 8 -12.99 0.19 -6.25
CA ALA A 8 -11.78 -0.50 -6.66
C ALA A 8 -10.63 0.47 -6.96
N VAL A 9 -10.90 1.57 -7.69
CA VAL A 9 -9.91 2.61 -8.00
C VAL A 9 -9.38 3.26 -6.72
N ILE A 10 -10.25 3.61 -5.77
CA ILE A 10 -9.83 4.18 -4.48
C ILE A 10 -8.87 3.22 -3.76
N PHE A 11 -9.19 1.93 -3.73
CA PHE A 11 -8.38 0.91 -3.08
C PHE A 11 -7.03 0.69 -3.78
N TYR A 12 -7.01 0.70 -5.13
CA TYR A 12 -5.76 0.62 -5.88
C TYR A 12 -4.86 1.84 -5.67
N ILE A 13 -5.42 3.04 -5.59
CA ILE A 13 -4.65 4.24 -5.24
C ILE A 13 -4.03 4.10 -3.85
N HIS A 14 -4.80 3.65 -2.85
CA HIS A 14 -4.27 3.42 -1.51
C HIS A 14 -3.17 2.36 -1.50
N SER A 15 -3.34 1.25 -2.23
CA SER A 15 -2.32 0.22 -2.39
C SER A 15 -1.03 0.80 -2.98
N ALA A 16 -1.10 1.62 -4.02
CA ALA A 16 0.05 2.25 -4.66
C ALA A 16 0.78 3.22 -3.71
N VAL A 17 0.03 4.04 -2.97
CA VAL A 17 0.59 4.97 -1.97
C VAL A 17 1.31 4.21 -0.85
N LEU A 18 0.69 3.15 -0.31
CA LEU A 18 1.30 2.32 0.73
C LEU A 18 2.57 1.63 0.23
N LEU A 19 2.57 1.12 -1.01
CA LEU A 19 3.74 0.51 -1.62
C LEU A 19 4.89 1.53 -1.72
N TYR A 20 4.60 2.74 -2.23
CA TYR A 20 5.58 3.82 -2.31
C TYR A 20 6.13 4.20 -0.93
N MET A 21 5.26 4.37 0.06
CA MET A 21 5.68 4.69 1.43
C MET A 21 6.57 3.60 2.03
N GLY A 22 6.29 2.33 1.75
CA GLY A 22 7.14 1.23 2.17
C GLY A 22 8.54 1.33 1.57
N ILE A 23 8.63 1.55 0.25
CA ILE A 23 9.92 1.68 -0.46
C ILE A 23 10.71 2.89 0.05
N ASP A 24 10.05 4.03 0.27
CA ASP A 24 10.68 5.25 0.80
C ASP A 24 11.34 5.02 2.17
N ARG A 25 10.84 4.08 2.99
CA ARG A 25 11.48 3.74 4.28
C ARG A 25 12.90 3.20 4.12
N ILE A 26 13.18 2.44 3.06
CA ILE A 26 14.50 1.87 2.81
C ILE A 26 15.34 2.80 1.95
N GLU A 27 14.81 3.21 0.79
CA GLU A 27 15.55 4.01 -0.19
C GLU A 27 15.75 5.46 0.27
N GLY A 28 14.85 5.96 1.10
CA GLY A 28 14.92 7.29 1.70
C GLY A 28 15.65 7.31 3.05
N TYR A 29 16.21 6.19 3.53
CA TYR A 29 16.98 6.18 4.76
C TYR A 29 18.23 7.04 4.62
N TYR A 30 18.38 8.00 5.53
CA TYR A 30 19.55 8.85 5.62
C TYR A 30 19.84 9.22 7.06
N MET A 31 21.08 9.01 7.49
CA MET A 31 21.57 9.40 8.80
C MET A 31 22.77 10.34 8.62
N ALA A 32 22.58 11.60 8.98
CA ALA A 32 23.62 12.61 8.91
C ALA A 32 24.63 12.43 10.04
N SER A 33 25.90 12.72 9.75
CA SER A 33 27.00 12.63 10.72
C SER A 33 27.04 13.81 11.69
N GLU A 34 26.59 15.00 11.26
CA GLU A 34 26.74 16.25 12.01
C GLU A 34 25.40 16.87 12.42
N TYR A 35 24.43 16.90 11.49
CA TYR A 35 23.17 17.61 11.67
C TYR A 35 21.99 16.63 11.73
N SER A 36 21.58 16.26 12.94
CA SER A 36 20.52 15.26 13.16
C SER A 36 19.14 15.66 12.61
N GLU A 37 18.91 16.94 12.38
CA GLU A 37 17.70 17.47 11.73
C GLU A 37 17.54 17.04 10.27
N LEU A 38 18.64 16.62 9.60
CA LEU A 38 18.61 16.07 8.26
C LEU A 38 18.26 14.57 8.25
N ASN A 39 18.20 13.92 9.41
CA ASN A 39 17.93 12.49 9.49
C ASN A 39 16.56 12.15 8.91
N LYS A 40 16.53 11.17 8.01
CA LYS A 40 15.31 10.61 7.42
C LYS A 40 15.27 9.12 7.68
N HIS A 41 14.17 8.68 8.30
CA HIS A 41 13.98 7.29 8.70
C HIS A 41 15.09 6.70 9.60
N ALA A 42 15.84 7.56 10.31
CA ALA A 42 16.72 7.17 11.38
C ALA A 42 16.01 7.35 12.74
N TYR A 43 16.00 6.32 13.56
CA TYR A 43 15.28 6.27 14.84
C TYR A 43 16.23 6.05 16.02
N VAL A 44 17.31 5.32 15.79
CA VAL A 44 18.33 4.99 16.80
C VAL A 44 19.73 5.19 16.23
N GLY A 45 20.74 5.19 17.10
CA GLY A 45 22.13 5.22 16.66
C GLY A 45 22.52 3.95 15.92
N GLY A 46 23.22 4.11 14.79
CA GLY A 46 23.79 3.01 14.01
C GLY A 46 22.90 2.51 12.88
N ASP A 47 23.51 2.28 11.72
CA ASP A 47 22.78 1.96 10.49
C ASP A 47 22.05 0.62 10.55
N ALA A 48 22.68 -0.40 11.14
CA ALA A 48 22.13 -1.75 11.15
C ALA A 48 20.73 -1.82 11.78
N TYR A 49 20.52 -1.14 12.93
CA TYR A 49 19.21 -1.13 13.58
C TYR A 49 18.17 -0.35 12.78
N ASN A 50 18.55 0.78 12.17
CA ASN A 50 17.62 1.54 11.33
C ASN A 50 17.21 0.76 10.08
N TYR A 51 18.11 0.01 9.44
CA TYR A 51 17.76 -0.90 8.34
C TYR A 51 16.78 -1.99 8.78
N ILE A 52 16.97 -2.60 9.95
CA ILE A 52 16.05 -3.61 10.49
C ILE A 52 14.66 -2.99 10.76
N ILE A 53 14.60 -1.81 11.38
CA ILE A 53 13.35 -1.12 11.68
C ILE A 53 12.62 -0.75 10.38
N ASN A 54 13.31 -0.12 9.42
CA ASN A 54 12.72 0.26 8.15
C ASN A 54 12.30 -0.96 7.31
N SER A 55 13.00 -2.10 7.40
CA SER A 55 12.61 -3.33 6.71
C SER A 55 11.32 -3.93 7.27
N ASN A 56 11.12 -3.86 8.59
CA ASN A 56 9.87 -4.27 9.21
C ASN A 56 8.71 -3.33 8.83
N LEU A 57 8.95 -2.02 8.81
CA LEU A 57 7.95 -1.04 8.35
C LEU A 57 7.61 -1.25 6.86
N LEU A 58 8.61 -1.47 6.00
CA LEU A 58 8.43 -1.84 4.59
C LEU A 58 7.51 -3.05 4.47
N THR A 59 7.78 -4.12 5.23
CA THR A 59 6.97 -5.34 5.22
C THR A 59 5.53 -5.05 5.63
N ALA A 60 5.32 -4.26 6.69
CA ALA A 60 3.97 -3.87 7.12
C ALA A 60 3.22 -3.07 6.03
N TYR A 61 3.89 -2.11 5.39
CA TYR A 61 3.32 -1.35 4.28
C TYR A 61 2.99 -2.24 3.07
N PHE A 62 3.83 -3.23 2.76
CA PHE A 62 3.59 -4.17 1.67
C PHE A 62 2.39 -5.09 1.96
N VAL A 63 2.27 -5.60 3.19
CA VAL A 63 1.11 -6.39 3.61
C VAL A 63 -0.19 -5.56 3.50
N LEU A 64 -0.18 -4.33 3.98
CA LEU A 64 -1.33 -3.43 3.85
C LEU A 64 -1.64 -3.12 2.38
N SER A 65 -0.62 -2.83 1.57
CA SER A 65 -0.77 -2.59 0.13
C SER A 65 -1.41 -3.79 -0.57
N ALA A 66 -0.94 -5.00 -0.29
CA ALA A 66 -1.53 -6.23 -0.84
C ALA A 66 -2.98 -6.42 -0.40
N ALA A 67 -3.32 -6.14 0.86
CA ALA A 67 -4.68 -6.22 1.36
C ALA A 67 -5.63 -5.25 0.62
N PHE A 68 -5.21 -4.00 0.42
CA PHE A 68 -5.98 -3.02 -0.35
C PHE A 68 -6.11 -3.42 -1.83
N PHE A 69 -5.06 -3.97 -2.43
CA PHE A 69 -5.09 -4.45 -3.81
C PHE A 69 -6.09 -5.61 -3.98
N ILE A 70 -6.06 -6.59 -3.07
CA ILE A 70 -7.00 -7.72 -3.07
C ILE A 70 -8.43 -7.21 -2.90
N ALA A 71 -8.68 -6.31 -1.94
CA ALA A 71 -10.01 -5.76 -1.71
C ALA A 71 -10.53 -4.95 -2.92
N GLY A 72 -9.68 -4.17 -3.58
CA GLY A 72 -10.02 -3.50 -4.84
C GLY A 72 -10.43 -4.48 -5.94
N THR A 73 -9.70 -5.59 -6.05
CA THR A 73 -10.00 -6.67 -7.02
C THR A 73 -11.31 -7.38 -6.68
N LEU A 74 -11.60 -7.61 -5.41
CA LEU A 74 -12.88 -8.17 -4.95
C LEU A 74 -14.05 -7.25 -5.31
N PHE A 75 -13.92 -5.93 -5.19
CA PHE A 75 -14.99 -5.02 -5.63
C PHE A 75 -15.31 -5.15 -7.12
N ILE A 76 -14.29 -5.28 -7.98
CA ILE A 76 -14.49 -5.52 -9.42
C ILE A 76 -15.19 -6.86 -9.66
N ALA A 77 -14.67 -7.94 -9.07
CA ALA A 77 -15.20 -9.29 -9.23
C ALA A 77 -16.66 -9.39 -8.76
N THR A 78 -16.96 -8.92 -7.55
CA THR A 78 -18.32 -8.88 -7.00
C THR A 78 -19.23 -8.01 -7.87
N GLY A 79 -18.76 -6.86 -8.33
CA GLY A 79 -19.51 -6.00 -9.22
C GLY A 79 -19.90 -6.69 -10.52
N ALA A 80 -18.97 -7.42 -11.13
CA ALA A 80 -19.18 -8.18 -12.37
C ALA A 80 -20.17 -9.33 -12.18
N ILE A 81 -20.03 -10.10 -11.09
CA ILE A 81 -20.94 -11.21 -10.76
C ILE A 81 -22.38 -10.68 -10.60
N ILE A 82 -22.58 -9.60 -9.84
CA ILE A 82 -23.91 -9.01 -9.63
C ILE A 82 -24.52 -8.55 -10.96
N LYS A 83 -23.72 -7.98 -11.87
CA LYS A 83 -24.19 -7.56 -13.19
C LYS A 83 -24.68 -8.78 -14.00
N ALA A 84 -23.87 -9.83 -14.08
CA ALA A 84 -24.20 -11.04 -14.84
C ALA A 84 -25.47 -11.73 -14.31
N LEU A 85 -25.63 -11.81 -12.99
CA LEU A 85 -26.84 -12.36 -12.37
C LEU A 85 -28.09 -11.55 -12.71
N LYS A 86 -27.99 -10.22 -12.71
CA LYS A 86 -29.12 -9.35 -13.06
C LYS A 86 -29.50 -9.49 -14.54
N GLU A 87 -28.52 -9.61 -15.44
CA GLU A 87 -28.77 -9.85 -16.87
C GLU A 87 -29.46 -11.19 -17.12
N LYS A 88 -29.05 -12.25 -16.40
CA LYS A 88 -29.67 -13.58 -16.49
C LYS A 88 -31.12 -13.61 -15.98
N GLN A 89 -31.51 -12.75 -15.03
CA GLN A 89 -32.88 -12.68 -14.53
C GLN A 89 -33.84 -11.91 -15.44
N MET A 90 -33.32 -11.09 -16.36
CA MET A 90 -34.11 -10.26 -17.27
C MET A 90 -34.32 -10.87 -18.65
N GLY A 91 -33.67 -12.00 -18.96
CA GLY A 91 -33.83 -12.78 -20.19
C GLY A 91 -34.54 -14.09 -19.91
#